data_AF-A0A9W7GRF7-F1
#
_entry.id   AF-A0A9W7GRF7-F1
#
_cell.length_a   1.000
_cell.length_b   1.000
_cell.length_c   1.000
_cell.angle_alpha   90.00
_cell.angle_beta   90.00
_cell.angle_gamma   90.00
#
_symmetry.space_group_name_H-M   'P 1'
#
loop_
_entity.id
_entity.type
_entity.pdbx_description
1 polymer ?
#
loop_
_entity_poly.entity_id
_entity_poly.type
_entity_poly.pdbx_seq_one_letter_code
_entity_poly.pdbx_strand_id
1 'polypeptide(L)'
;SLCGLNEVALSLKYDYQKAKDLSPIGEGVTGRVAGYAKAQGEFIMKYPDISLNIPYDKMVKDPIGAARSIYSFSGREFTGDIEENMRNHTLKNKKGKHGKAEYSLEKFGLSGEKVDAAFPGYERFLS
;
A
#
# COMPACT_ATOMS: atom_id res chain seq x y z
N SER A 1 24.97 2.97 -6.50
CA SER A 1 25.56 2.58 -5.21
C SER A 1 24.50 2.76 -4.12
N LEU A 2 24.39 1.83 -3.17
CA LEU A 2 23.50 1.96 -2.01
C LEU A 2 23.74 3.26 -1.21
N CYS A 3 24.94 3.86 -1.31
CA CYS A 3 25.24 5.20 -0.78
C CYS A 3 24.31 6.30 -1.29
N GLY A 4 24.00 6.34 -2.60
CA GLY A 4 23.21 7.44 -3.16
C GLY A 4 21.75 7.44 -2.70
N LEU A 5 21.16 6.27 -2.51
CA LEU A 5 19.79 6.15 -1.97
C LEU A 5 19.72 6.55 -0.50
N ASN A 6 20.78 6.27 0.27
CA ASN A 6 20.84 6.62 1.68
C ASN A 6 21.03 8.13 1.88
N GLU A 7 21.88 8.75 1.06
CA GLU A 7 22.06 10.22 1.05
C GLU A 7 20.78 10.95 0.62
N VAL A 8 20.08 10.45 -0.41
CA VAL A 8 18.77 10.99 -0.82
C VAL A 8 17.73 10.82 0.29
N ALA A 9 17.66 9.66 0.94
CA ALA A 9 16.73 9.43 2.05
C ALA A 9 17.04 10.32 3.27
N LEU A 10 18.32 10.56 3.56
CA LEU A 10 18.76 11.46 4.64
C LEU A 10 18.48 12.93 4.30
N SER A 11 18.70 13.35 3.05
CA SER A 11 18.32 14.68 2.56
C SER A 11 16.81 14.89 2.66
N LEU A 12 16.02 13.94 2.17
CA LEU A 12 14.56 13.98 2.27
C LEU A 12 14.11 14.04 3.73
N LYS A 13 14.75 13.29 4.64
CA LYS A 13 14.44 13.33 6.08
C LYS A 13 14.82 14.67 6.71
N TYR A 14 15.95 15.25 6.32
CA TYR A 14 16.40 16.56 6.78
C TYR A 14 15.48 17.68 6.28
N ASP A 15 15.15 17.67 4.99
CA ASP A 15 14.22 18.61 4.36
C ASP A 15 12.81 18.45 4.95
N TYR A 16 12.37 17.22 5.23
CA TYR A 16 11.10 16.95 5.90
C TYR A 16 11.05 17.51 7.33
N GLN A 17 12.14 17.41 8.09
CA GLN A 17 12.21 17.94 9.45
C GLN A 17 12.30 19.47 9.49
N LYS A 18 12.82 20.10 8.43
CA LYS A 18 13.00 21.56 8.34
C LYS A 18 11.96 22.28 7.49
N ALA A 19 11.17 21.54 6.71
CA ALA A 19 10.10 22.09 5.89
C ALA A 19 9.05 22.73 6.80
N LYS A 20 8.89 24.05 6.62
CA LYS A 20 7.85 24.83 7.29
C LYS A 20 6.46 24.60 6.67
N ASP A 21 6.44 24.13 5.43
CA ASP A 21 5.23 23.76 4.70
C ASP A 21 5.45 22.41 4.01
N LEU A 22 4.59 21.44 4.32
CA LEU A 22 4.61 20.11 3.73
C LEU A 22 3.50 19.92 2.69
N SER A 23 2.72 20.96 2.40
CA SER A 23 1.65 20.94 1.42
C SER A 23 2.09 20.51 0.01
N PRO A 24 3.28 20.91 -0.49
CA PRO A 24 3.75 20.44 -1.80
C PRO A 24 4.06 18.94 -1.82
N ILE A 25 4.47 18.36 -0.68
CA ILE A 25 4.67 16.91 -0.54
C ILE A 25 3.31 16.20 -0.57
N GLY A 26 2.32 16.73 0.15
CA GLY A 26 0.96 16.20 0.16
C GLY A 26 0.36 16.15 -1.24
N GLU A 27 0.40 17.26 -1.97
CA GLU A 27 -0.09 17.38 -3.34
C GLU A 27 0.66 16.43 -4.29
N GLY A 28 2.00 16.49 -4.28
CA GLY A 28 2.83 15.69 -5.19
C GLY A 28 2.77 14.19 -4.93
N VAL A 29 2.60 13.74 -3.68
CA VAL A 29 2.36 12.32 -3.37
C VAL A 29 0.96 11.90 -3.78
N THR A 30 -0.06 12.69 -3.44
CA THR A 30 -1.46 12.39 -3.77
C THR A 30 -1.64 12.24 -5.28
N GLY A 31 -1.14 13.19 -6.07
CA GLY A 31 -1.22 13.13 -7.54
C GLY A 31 -0.51 11.90 -8.14
N ARG A 32 0.67 11.53 -7.62
CA ARG A 32 1.39 10.34 -8.10
C ARG A 32 0.66 9.04 -7.77
N VAL A 33 0.17 8.91 -6.53
CA VAL A 33 -0.55 7.72 -6.09
C VAL A 33 -1.88 7.59 -6.83
N ALA A 34 -2.61 8.71 -7.05
CA ALA A 34 -3.81 8.74 -7.87
C ALA A 34 -3.54 8.28 -9.31
N GLY A 35 -2.44 8.76 -9.92
CA GLY A 35 -2.00 8.32 -11.24
C GLY A 35 -1.75 6.80 -11.31
N TYR A 36 -1.04 6.24 -10.31
CA TYR A 36 -0.81 4.80 -10.23
C TYR A 36 -2.09 4.00 -10.01
N ALA A 37 -2.98 4.47 -9.13
CA ALA A 37 -4.26 3.81 -8.87
C ALA A 37 -5.13 3.75 -10.13
N LYS A 38 -5.20 4.85 -10.88
CA LYS A 38 -5.90 4.90 -12.17
C LYS A 38 -5.29 3.90 -13.17
N ALA A 39 -3.98 3.94 -13.37
CA ALA A 39 -3.29 3.07 -14.32
C ALA A 39 -3.43 1.58 -13.95
N GLN A 40 -3.34 1.23 -12.66
CA GLN A 40 -3.61 -0.12 -12.18
C GLN A 40 -5.06 -0.52 -12.41
N GLY A 41 -6.02 0.35 -12.10
CA GLY A 41 -7.44 0.08 -12.32
C GLY A 41 -7.75 -0.19 -13.79
N GLU A 42 -7.20 0.60 -14.71
CA GLU A 42 -7.30 0.38 -16.15
C GLU A 42 -6.68 -0.95 -16.57
N PHE A 43 -5.50 -1.30 -16.02
CA PHE A 43 -4.86 -2.59 -16.29
C PHE A 43 -5.71 -3.77 -15.81
N ILE A 44 -6.21 -3.70 -14.57
CA ILE A 44 -7.06 -4.74 -13.97
C ILE A 44 -8.32 -4.96 -14.81
N MET A 45 -8.98 -3.88 -15.23
CA MET A 45 -10.16 -3.96 -16.09
C MET A 45 -9.86 -4.52 -17.48
N LYS A 46 -8.69 -4.20 -18.03
CA LYS A 46 -8.27 -4.69 -19.34
C LYS A 46 -7.85 -6.16 -19.31
N TYR A 47 -7.31 -6.63 -18.19
CA TYR A 47 -6.71 -7.95 -18.05
C TYR A 47 -7.18 -8.67 -16.77
N PRO A 48 -8.50 -8.93 -16.63
CA PRO A 48 -9.05 -9.51 -15.40
C PRO A 48 -8.52 -10.93 -15.15
N ASP A 49 -8.24 -11.71 -16.21
CA ASP A 49 -7.79 -13.09 -16.09
C ASP A 49 -6.36 -13.23 -15.55
N ILE A 50 -5.59 -12.15 -15.55
CA ILE A 50 -4.22 -12.11 -14.99
C ILE A 50 -4.07 -11.11 -13.85
N SER A 51 -5.18 -10.53 -13.37
CA SER A 51 -5.20 -9.56 -12.29
C SER A 51 -6.08 -10.02 -11.13
N LEU A 52 -5.47 -10.30 -9.98
CA LEU A 52 -6.18 -10.61 -8.74
C LEU A 52 -6.19 -9.39 -7.81
N ASN A 53 -7.37 -8.87 -7.48
CA ASN A 53 -7.53 -7.85 -6.45
C ASN A 53 -7.67 -8.48 -5.06
N ILE A 54 -6.90 -7.99 -4.09
CA ILE A 54 -6.99 -8.43 -2.68
C ILE A 54 -7.18 -7.19 -1.81
N PRO A 55 -8.40 -6.94 -1.30
CA PRO A 55 -8.65 -5.81 -0.42
C PRO A 55 -7.79 -5.89 0.84
N TYR A 56 -7.24 -4.73 1.25
CA TYR A 56 -6.29 -4.65 2.35
C TYR A 56 -6.88 -5.11 3.69
N ASP A 57 -8.14 -4.77 3.95
CA ASP A 57 -8.88 -5.17 5.15
C ASP A 57 -9.04 -6.70 5.22
N LYS A 58 -9.35 -7.35 4.09
CA LYS A 58 -9.44 -8.81 3.98
C LYS A 58 -8.09 -9.45 4.23
N MET A 59 -7.03 -8.94 3.61
CA MET A 59 -5.66 -9.45 3.80
C MET A 59 -5.19 -9.34 5.25
N VAL A 60 -5.49 -8.22 5.93
CA VAL A 60 -5.11 -8.04 7.34
C VAL A 60 -5.91 -8.95 8.26
N LYS A 61 -7.21 -9.14 7.97
CA LYS A 61 -8.09 -10.00 8.77
C LYS A 61 -7.76 -11.48 8.59
N ASP A 62 -7.45 -11.91 7.37
CA ASP A 62 -7.13 -13.29 7.03
C ASP A 62 -6.00 -13.37 5.98
N PRO A 63 -4.73 -13.26 6.42
CA PRO A 63 -3.58 -13.34 5.51
C PRO A 63 -3.41 -14.72 4.87
N ILE A 64 -3.89 -15.80 5.52
CA ILE A 64 -3.79 -17.16 4.99
C ILE A 64 -4.83 -17.37 3.88
N GLY A 65 -6.06 -16.89 4.07
CA GLY A 65 -7.09 -16.89 3.03
C GLY A 65 -6.68 -16.06 1.80
N ALA A 66 -6.05 -14.90 2.02
CA ALA A 66 -5.47 -14.10 0.93
C ALA A 66 -4.38 -14.87 0.17
N ALA A 67 -3.46 -15.53 0.88
CA ALA A 67 -2.43 -16.36 0.25
C ALA A 67 -3.02 -17.52 -0.56
N ARG A 68 -4.01 -18.24 -0.02
CA ARG A 68 -4.74 -19.29 -0.75
C ARG A 68 -5.35 -18.77 -2.05
N SER A 69 -5.93 -17.56 -2.01
CA SER A 69 -6.53 -16.93 -3.20
C SER A 69 -5.47 -16.65 -4.28
N ILE A 70 -4.27 -16.18 -3.90
CA ILE A 70 -3.14 -15.97 -4.83
C ILE A 70 -2.68 -17.28 -5.47
N TYR A 71 -2.56 -18.34 -4.68
CA TYR A 71 -2.14 -19.65 -5.18
C TYR A 71 -3.17 -20.24 -6.14
N SER A 72 -4.45 -20.20 -5.76
CA SER A 72 -5.55 -20.65 -6.62
C SER A 72 -5.58 -19.86 -7.93
N PHE A 73 -5.47 -18.53 -7.87
CA PHE A 73 -5.47 -17.67 -9.05
C PHE A 73 -4.28 -17.94 -9.99
N SER A 74 -3.10 -18.20 -9.42
CA SER A 74 -1.88 -18.50 -10.19
C SER A 74 -1.78 -19.96 -10.65
N GLY A 75 -2.80 -20.80 -10.40
CA GLY A 75 -2.78 -22.22 -10.75
C GLY A 75 -1.74 -23.04 -9.97
N ARG A 76 -1.35 -22.58 -8.78
CA ARG A 76 -0.33 -23.23 -7.94
C ARG A 76 -0.98 -23.97 -6.77
N GLU A 77 -0.38 -25.08 -6.39
CA GLU A 77 -0.81 -25.86 -5.23
C GLU A 77 -0.45 -25.15 -3.91
N PHE A 78 -1.43 -25.03 -3.01
CA PHE A 78 -1.24 -24.51 -1.66
C PHE A 78 -1.17 -25.67 -0.66
N THR A 79 0.04 -26.12 -0.34
CA THR A 79 0.29 -27.28 0.54
C THR A 79 0.20 -26.93 2.03
N GLY A 80 0.08 -27.97 2.87
CA GLY A 80 0.09 -27.82 4.33
C GLY A 80 1.38 -27.16 4.86
N ASP A 81 2.53 -27.52 4.30
CA ASP A 81 3.83 -26.95 4.68
C ASP A 81 3.90 -25.43 4.40
N ILE A 82 3.33 -24.99 3.28
CA ILE A 82 3.26 -23.55 2.93
C ILE A 82 2.40 -22.82 3.96
N GLU A 83 1.24 -23.38 4.30
CA GLU A 83 0.36 -22.80 5.30
C GLU A 83 1.05 -22.67 6.67
N GLU A 84 1.69 -23.73 7.14
CA GLU A 84 2.36 -23.76 8.43
C GLU A 84 3.48 -22.70 8.49
N ASN A 85 4.28 -22.61 7.44
CA ASN A 85 5.34 -21.61 7.33
C ASN A 85 4.78 -20.16 7.38
N MET A 86 3.69 -19.89 6.65
CA MET A 86 3.04 -18.57 6.67
C MET A 86 2.40 -18.24 8.03
N ARG A 87 1.78 -19.22 8.69
CA ARG A 87 1.24 -19.05 10.05
C ARG A 87 2.36 -18.73 11.04
N ASN A 88 3.46 -19.48 10.99
CA ASN A 88 4.64 -19.25 11.82
C ASN A 88 5.25 -17.85 11.58
N HIS A 89 5.33 -17.41 10.32
CA HIS A 89 5.80 -16.07 9.98
C HIS A 89 4.88 -14.98 10.56
N THR A 90 3.56 -15.14 10.41
CA THR A 90 2.56 -14.17 10.87
C THR A 90 2.59 -14.02 12.39
N LEU A 91 2.77 -15.13 13.12
CA LEU A 91 2.94 -15.11 14.58
C LEU A 91 4.22 -14.37 15.00
N LYS A 92 5.33 -14.63 14.31
CA LYS A 92 6.63 -14.00 14.60
C LYS A 92 6.68 -12.53 14.20
N ASN A 93 5.93 -12.10 13.19
CA ASN A 93 6.01 -10.76 12.59
C ASN A 93 4.70 -9.97 12.68
N LYS A 94 4.11 -9.90 13.88
CA LYS A 94 2.94 -9.05 14.12
C LYS A 94 3.22 -7.60 13.69
N LYS A 95 2.32 -7.06 12.88
CA LYS A 95 2.31 -5.65 12.46
C LYS A 95 2.23 -4.75 13.70
N GLY A 96 2.99 -3.66 13.74
CA GLY A 96 2.96 -2.68 14.84
C GLY A 96 4.11 -2.78 15.86
N LYS A 97 5.15 -3.60 15.62
CA LYS A 97 6.35 -3.68 16.49
C LYS A 97 7.09 -2.35 16.69
N HIS A 98 6.88 -1.35 15.82
CA HIS A 98 7.58 -0.06 15.84
C HIS A 98 6.72 1.12 16.32
N GLY A 99 5.62 0.86 17.04
CA GLY A 99 4.73 1.91 17.58
C GLY A 99 3.64 2.37 16.60
N LYS A 100 2.71 3.20 17.09
CA LYS A 100 1.69 3.85 16.25
C LYS A 100 2.29 5.14 15.69
N ALA A 101 2.37 5.26 14.37
CA ALA A 101 2.58 6.55 13.73
C ALA A 101 1.28 7.36 13.85
N GLU A 102 1.38 8.59 14.36
CA GLU A 102 0.28 9.55 14.26
C GLU A 102 0.24 10.07 12.82
N TYR A 103 -0.91 9.91 12.17
CA TYR A 103 -1.16 10.40 10.82
C TYR A 103 -2.06 11.65 10.91
N SER A 104 -1.73 12.70 10.17
CA SER A 104 -2.55 13.91 10.00
C SER A 104 -2.49 14.32 8.54
N LEU A 105 -3.65 14.50 7.91
CA LEU A 105 -3.76 15.01 6.54
C LEU A 105 -3.44 16.51 6.49
N GLU A 106 -3.86 17.23 7.52
CA GLU A 106 -3.71 18.67 7.68
C GLU A 106 -2.24 19.07 7.69
N LYS A 107 -1.39 18.24 8.32
CA LYS A 107 0.07 18.39 8.30
C LYS A 107 0.64 18.53 6.88
N PHE A 108 -0.01 17.91 5.90
CA PHE A 108 0.37 17.90 4.50
C PHE A 108 -0.54 18.78 3.62
N GLY A 109 -1.33 19.68 4.21
CA GLY A 109 -2.26 20.54 3.47
C GLY A 109 -3.41 19.78 2.78
N LEU A 110 -3.64 18.52 3.17
CA LEU A 110 -4.69 17.65 2.64
C LEU A 110 -5.93 17.69 3.54
N SER A 111 -7.06 17.32 2.95
CA SER A 111 -8.31 16.99 3.63
C SER A 111 -8.87 15.69 3.07
N GLY A 112 -9.80 15.04 3.77
CA GLY A 112 -10.48 13.85 3.24
C GLY A 112 -11.10 14.11 1.86
N GLU A 113 -11.82 15.23 1.70
CA GLU A 113 -12.42 15.64 0.43
C GLU A 113 -11.40 15.80 -0.70
N LYS A 114 -10.22 16.40 -0.42
CA LYS A 114 -9.16 16.54 -1.43
C LYS A 114 -8.58 15.19 -1.84
N VAL A 115 -8.47 14.26 -0.89
CA VAL A 115 -8.01 12.89 -1.17
C VAL A 115 -9.08 12.19 -2.00
N ASP A 116 -10.33 12.17 -1.58
CA ASP A 116 -11.42 11.50 -2.29
C ASP A 116 -11.57 12.02 -3.73
N ALA A 117 -11.49 13.35 -3.91
CA ALA A 117 -11.53 13.96 -5.24
C ALA A 117 -10.37 13.54 -6.15
N ALA A 118 -9.21 13.17 -5.58
CA ALA A 118 -8.05 12.69 -6.34
C ALA A 118 -8.18 11.22 -6.78
N PHE A 119 -9.07 10.43 -6.18
CA PHE A 119 -9.24 9.00 -6.44
C PHE A 119 -10.64 8.64 -6.99
N PRO A 120 -11.11 9.26 -8.08
CA PRO A 120 -12.44 8.96 -8.62
C PRO A 120 -12.54 7.50 -9.08
N GLY A 121 -13.58 6.79 -8.67
CA GLY A 121 -13.83 5.40 -9.10
C GLY A 121 -13.03 4.35 -8.33
N TYR A 122 -12.16 4.75 -7.39
CA TYR A 122 -11.33 3.83 -6.63
C TYR A 122 -12.14 2.98 -5.65
N GLU A 123 -13.32 3.44 -5.25
CA GLU A 123 -14.26 2.71 -4.39
C GLU A 123 -14.62 1.32 -4.92
N ARG A 124 -14.56 1.13 -6.24
CA ARG A 124 -14.75 -0.17 -6.91
C ARG A 124 -13.75 -1.25 -6.47
N PHE A 125 -12.58 -0.86 -5.98
CA PHE A 125 -11.52 -1.77 -5.55
C PHE A 125 -11.50 -2.01 -4.02
N LEU A 126 -12.37 -1.33 -3.27
CA LEU A 126 -12.44 -1.40 -1.81
C LEU A 126 -13.34 -2.54 -1.27
N SER A 127 -14.13 -3.17 -2.14
CA SER A 127 -15.04 -4.29 -1.83
C SER A 127 -14.45 -5.64 -2.23
#